data_AF-A0A8X6U020-F1
#
_entry.id   AF-A0A8X6U020-F1
#
_cell.length_a   1.000
_cell.length_b   1.000
_cell.length_c   1.000
_cell.angle_alpha   90.00
_cell.angle_beta   90.00
_cell.angle_gamma   90.00
#
_symmetry.space_group_name_H-M   'P 1'
#
loop_
_entity.id
_entity.type
_entity.pdbx_description
1 polymer ?
#
loop_
_entity_poly.entity_id
_entity_poly.type
_entity_poly.pdbx_seq_one_letter_code
_entity_poly.pdbx_strand_id
1 'polypeptide(L)'
;MSGTQTSPGKQPPHLVLGIDIGTTTVKVCLVSANNRQVVQSGSRETKSSLASELGPLGSEQDVHKICTALQFCVSRLPKESLVRVTHVAVSGQMHGCVLWKKGNGWRRNNFGRYETEQVSVLYTWQDGRCSEEFLASLPKPDSHLRLSAGHGCATLLWLARNKPDLIAEYDAAGTVQDLVVAMIAGLEQPVMSAQNAAGWGYFDTETRTWNIDRLKEAGFPLHLLPEVTIAGNIVGRMPCAWYGIPEGTPVFAALGDLQCSVFSSMETDHDAVMNLSTSAQLSFLLPEDFKPPPSVSTSPIEYFPYFKGRYLAVAASLNGGNVLAAFVKMLQQWTHELGLGVPETKIWERITALAQDDCSTETEMDICPTLYGERHLFGEQRAVVRNIDPYSLGLGKVSRSLFRGLISNLRSMMPRDVLVDAGIQRIIGSGTALTRNPVLQKELETQYDLPVVYGTGADAAVGVALAVLPYL
;
A
#
# COMPACT_ATOMS: atom_id res chain seq x y z
N MET A 1 -34.29 -16.47 -50.95
CA MET A 1 -33.40 -15.36 -50.53
C MET A 1 -34.25 -14.47 -49.65
N SER A 2 -34.00 -14.25 -48.37
CA SER A 2 -32.74 -14.03 -47.66
C SER A 2 -32.79 -14.69 -46.27
N GLY A 3 -31.78 -15.50 -45.97
CA GLY A 3 -31.54 -15.97 -44.60
C GLY A 3 -30.87 -14.86 -43.82
N THR A 4 -31.48 -14.43 -42.72
CA THR A 4 -30.85 -13.62 -41.68
C THR A 4 -29.80 -14.48 -40.97
N GLN A 5 -28.54 -14.28 -41.32
CA GLN A 5 -27.40 -14.78 -40.56
C GLN A 5 -27.45 -14.16 -39.16
N THR A 6 -27.82 -14.96 -38.17
CA THR A 6 -27.53 -14.67 -36.77
C THR A 6 -26.02 -14.72 -36.60
N SER A 7 -25.43 -13.54 -36.41
CA SER A 7 -24.03 -13.40 -35.97
C SER A 7 -23.79 -14.28 -34.74
N PRO A 8 -22.68 -15.05 -34.70
CA PRO A 8 -22.39 -15.93 -33.56
C PRO A 8 -22.33 -15.07 -32.30
N GLY A 9 -23.18 -15.38 -31.33
CA GLY A 9 -23.25 -14.64 -30.07
C GLY A 9 -21.88 -14.57 -29.43
N LYS A 10 -21.35 -13.35 -29.24
CA LYS A 10 -20.14 -13.13 -28.44
C LYS A 10 -20.40 -13.79 -27.08
N GLN A 11 -19.61 -14.79 -26.73
CA GLN A 11 -19.64 -15.35 -25.38
C GLN A 11 -19.55 -14.20 -24.36
N PRO A 12 -20.41 -14.19 -23.33
CA PRO A 12 -20.39 -13.12 -22.34
C PRO A 12 -19.00 -13.02 -21.71
N PRO A 13 -18.47 -11.81 -21.47
CA PRO A 13 -17.07 -11.65 -21.08
C PRO A 13 -16.77 -12.33 -19.75
N HIS A 14 -15.70 -13.13 -19.72
CA HIS A 14 -15.11 -13.62 -18.47
C HIS A 14 -14.66 -12.44 -17.63
N LEU A 15 -15.07 -12.42 -16.36
CA LEU A 15 -14.71 -11.35 -15.43
C LEU A 15 -13.69 -11.85 -14.41
N VAL A 16 -12.78 -10.96 -14.03
CA VAL A 16 -11.89 -11.12 -12.89
C VAL A 16 -12.34 -10.16 -11.80
N LEU A 17 -12.53 -10.66 -10.59
CA LEU A 17 -12.76 -9.84 -9.42
C LEU A 17 -11.41 -9.43 -8.82
N GLY A 18 -11.10 -8.14 -8.91
CA GLY A 18 -10.00 -7.52 -8.19
C GLY A 18 -10.49 -6.96 -6.87
N ILE A 19 -9.75 -7.23 -5.80
CA ILE A 19 -10.03 -6.74 -4.44
C ILE A 19 -8.77 -6.03 -3.94
N ASP A 20 -8.91 -4.85 -3.37
CA ASP A 20 -7.82 -4.17 -2.68
C ASP A 20 -8.22 -3.83 -1.24
N ILE A 21 -7.43 -4.31 -0.30
CA ILE A 21 -7.61 -4.10 1.14
C ILE A 21 -6.62 -3.03 1.61
N GLY A 22 -6.92 -1.78 1.29
CA GLY A 22 -6.12 -0.64 1.75
C GLY A 22 -6.32 -0.34 3.24
N THR A 23 -5.50 0.55 3.78
CA THR A 23 -5.51 0.89 5.22
C THR A 23 -6.86 1.45 5.69
N THR A 24 -7.51 2.34 4.94
CA THR A 24 -8.77 2.99 5.39
C THR A 24 -9.99 2.56 4.60
N THR A 25 -9.80 1.94 3.44
CA THR A 25 -10.85 1.66 2.45
C THR A 25 -10.59 0.32 1.81
N VAL A 26 -11.64 -0.49 1.66
CA VAL A 26 -11.63 -1.64 0.76
C VAL A 26 -12.23 -1.23 -0.58
N LYS A 27 -11.60 -1.64 -1.67
CA LYS A 27 -12.08 -1.45 -3.03
C LYS A 27 -12.25 -2.80 -3.72
N VAL A 28 -13.22 -2.88 -4.63
CA VAL A 28 -13.43 -4.03 -5.49
C VAL A 28 -13.70 -3.55 -6.92
N CYS A 29 -13.30 -4.33 -7.91
CA CYS A 29 -13.66 -4.10 -9.30
C CYS A 29 -13.84 -5.40 -10.07
N LEU A 30 -14.67 -5.35 -11.10
CA LEU A 30 -14.78 -6.41 -12.09
C LEU A 30 -14.09 -5.95 -13.37
N VAL A 31 -13.05 -6.66 -13.79
CA VAL A 31 -12.33 -6.40 -15.04
C VAL A 31 -12.70 -7.46 -16.06
N SER A 32 -12.97 -7.06 -17.29
CA SER A 32 -13.18 -8.01 -18.39
C SER A 32 -11.84 -8.53 -18.92
N ALA A 33 -11.67 -9.84 -18.91
CA ALA A 33 -10.47 -10.48 -19.46
C ALA A 33 -10.30 -10.21 -20.98
N ASN A 34 -11.40 -9.99 -21.70
CA ASN A 34 -11.38 -9.85 -23.16
C ASN A 34 -10.81 -8.50 -23.63
N ASN A 35 -11.10 -7.41 -22.92
CA ASN A 35 -10.73 -6.05 -23.35
C ASN A 35 -10.02 -5.23 -22.27
N ARG A 36 -9.72 -5.85 -21.11
CA ARG A 36 -9.00 -5.25 -19.98
C ARG A 36 -9.70 -4.01 -19.39
N GLN A 37 -10.99 -3.83 -19.64
CA GLN A 37 -11.76 -2.70 -19.13
C GLN A 37 -12.42 -3.03 -17.79
N VAL A 38 -12.50 -2.03 -16.91
CA VAL A 38 -13.29 -2.08 -15.69
C VAL A 38 -14.78 -2.02 -16.07
N VAL A 39 -15.52 -3.06 -15.69
CA VAL A 39 -16.96 -3.19 -15.96
C VAL A 39 -17.78 -2.62 -14.82
N GLN A 40 -17.34 -2.83 -13.58
CA GLN A 40 -17.97 -2.36 -12.35
C GLN A 40 -16.90 -2.14 -11.28
N SER A 41 -17.16 -1.22 -10.35
CA SER A 41 -16.30 -1.00 -9.18
C SER A 41 -17.12 -0.54 -7.99
N GLY A 42 -16.61 -0.79 -6.78
CA GLY A 42 -17.19 -0.32 -5.54
C GLY A 42 -16.11 -0.13 -4.48
N SER A 43 -16.39 0.73 -3.51
CA SER A 43 -15.48 0.96 -2.39
C SER A 43 -16.25 1.25 -1.11
N ARG A 44 -15.65 0.92 0.03
CA ARG A 44 -16.19 1.24 1.35
C ARG A 44 -15.08 1.49 2.34
N GLU A 45 -15.22 2.58 3.10
CA GLU A 45 -14.38 2.83 4.27
C GLU A 45 -14.55 1.72 5.31
N THR A 46 -13.44 1.24 5.86
CA THR A 46 -13.42 0.17 6.86
C THR A 46 -13.83 0.68 8.24
N LYS A 47 -13.43 1.91 8.58
CA LYS A 47 -13.51 2.47 9.95
C LYS A 47 -12.94 1.50 10.99
N SER A 48 -11.85 0.83 10.62
CA SER A 48 -11.27 -0.28 11.37
C SER A 48 -10.29 0.14 12.46
N SER A 49 -9.84 1.40 12.51
CA SER A 49 -8.89 1.86 13.54
C SER A 49 -9.37 1.56 14.96
N LEU A 50 -8.45 1.04 15.78
CA LEU A 50 -8.63 0.75 17.19
C LEU A 50 -7.68 1.61 18.04
N ALA A 51 -8.08 1.88 19.28
CA ALA A 51 -7.15 2.43 20.26
C ALA A 51 -6.19 1.32 20.70
N SER A 52 -4.89 1.58 20.63
CA SER A 52 -3.87 0.65 21.12
C SER A 52 -3.54 0.95 22.59
N GLU A 53 -3.20 -0.10 23.32
CA GLU A 53 -2.64 -0.01 24.67
C GLU A 53 -1.31 0.77 24.72
N LEU A 54 -0.59 0.82 23.60
CA LEU A 54 0.66 1.57 23.44
C LEU A 54 0.41 3.05 23.11
N GLY A 55 -0.85 3.49 23.16
CA GLY A 55 -1.25 4.86 22.85
C GLY A 55 -0.84 5.23 21.40
N PRO A 56 -0.24 6.42 21.18
CA PRO A 56 0.13 6.89 19.83
C PRO A 56 1.14 6.03 19.09
N LEU A 57 1.88 5.13 19.77
CA LEU A 57 2.86 4.25 19.15
C LEU A 57 2.22 3.02 18.51
N GLY A 58 1.03 2.62 18.95
CA GLY A 58 0.33 1.48 18.36
C GLY A 58 -0.55 1.89 17.19
N SER A 59 -0.64 1.04 16.17
CA SER A 59 -1.53 1.27 15.03
C SER A 59 -2.22 -0.03 14.65
N GLU A 60 -3.42 -0.22 15.24
CA GLU A 60 -4.17 -1.46 15.22
C GLU A 60 -5.52 -1.30 14.50
N GLN A 61 -5.96 -2.36 13.82
CA GLN A 61 -7.21 -2.38 13.09
C GLN A 61 -8.07 -3.62 13.40
N ASP A 62 -9.38 -3.39 13.48
CA ASP A 62 -10.41 -4.41 13.61
C ASP A 62 -10.61 -5.15 12.28
N VAL A 63 -10.17 -6.41 12.25
CA VAL A 63 -10.25 -7.30 11.09
C VAL A 63 -11.70 -7.61 10.71
N HIS A 64 -12.61 -7.71 11.68
CA HIS A 64 -14.02 -7.95 11.42
C HIS A 64 -14.65 -6.80 10.63
N LYS A 65 -14.30 -5.55 10.96
CA LYS A 65 -14.75 -4.37 10.21
C LYS A 65 -14.20 -4.34 8.78
N ILE A 66 -12.93 -4.72 8.58
CA ILE A 66 -12.32 -4.84 7.25
C ILE A 66 -13.07 -5.88 6.40
N CYS A 67 -13.26 -7.10 6.93
CA CYS A 67 -13.98 -8.18 6.25
C CYS A 67 -15.46 -7.82 5.98
N THR A 68 -16.07 -7.03 6.87
CA THR A 68 -17.43 -6.51 6.68
C THR A 68 -17.50 -5.50 5.54
N ALA A 69 -16.54 -4.58 5.44
CA ALA A 69 -16.46 -3.62 4.35
C ALA A 69 -16.25 -4.32 3.00
N LEU A 70 -15.36 -5.32 2.96
CA LEU A 70 -15.13 -6.16 1.78
C LEU A 70 -16.41 -6.83 1.30
N GLN A 71 -17.06 -7.57 2.19
CA GLN A 71 -18.25 -8.31 1.81
C GLN A 71 -19.41 -7.42 1.41
N PHE A 72 -19.53 -6.23 2.01
CA PHE A 72 -20.46 -5.24 1.53
C PHE A 72 -20.16 -4.81 0.08
N CYS A 73 -18.90 -4.50 -0.24
CA CYS A 73 -18.51 -4.09 -1.58
C CYS A 73 -18.85 -5.17 -2.61
N VAL A 74 -18.49 -6.43 -2.32
CA VAL A 74 -18.80 -7.56 -3.20
C VAL A 74 -20.31 -7.78 -3.33
N SER A 75 -21.07 -7.71 -2.23
CA SER A 75 -22.53 -7.87 -2.25
C SER A 75 -23.27 -6.80 -3.05
N ARG A 76 -22.62 -5.65 -3.31
CA ARG A 76 -23.20 -4.55 -4.07
C ARG A 76 -22.91 -4.63 -5.57
N LEU A 77 -22.04 -5.53 -6.00
CA LEU A 77 -21.81 -5.78 -7.42
C LEU A 77 -23.03 -6.49 -8.04
N PRO A 78 -23.36 -6.23 -9.32
CA PRO A 78 -24.51 -6.86 -9.96
C PRO A 78 -24.40 -8.39 -10.04
N LYS A 79 -25.45 -9.11 -9.67
CA LYS A 79 -25.45 -10.58 -9.59
C LYS A 79 -25.14 -11.23 -10.92
N GLU A 80 -25.70 -10.69 -12.01
CA GLU A 80 -25.46 -11.10 -13.39
C GLU A 80 -24.00 -10.95 -13.82
N SER A 81 -23.24 -10.08 -13.15
CA SER A 81 -21.79 -9.96 -13.35
C SER A 81 -21.02 -10.93 -12.44
N LEU A 82 -21.45 -11.09 -11.18
CA LEU A 82 -20.79 -12.01 -10.24
C LEU A 82 -20.79 -13.46 -10.71
N VAL A 83 -21.89 -13.94 -11.32
CA VAL A 83 -21.95 -15.31 -11.89
C VAL A 83 -20.99 -15.55 -13.06
N ARG A 84 -20.42 -14.48 -13.62
CA ARG A 84 -19.43 -14.52 -14.71
C ARG A 84 -17.99 -14.33 -14.21
N VAL A 85 -17.80 -14.18 -12.90
CA VAL A 85 -16.46 -14.13 -12.31
C VAL A 85 -15.84 -15.50 -12.48
N THR A 86 -14.69 -15.52 -13.15
CA THR A 86 -13.91 -16.72 -13.42
C THR A 86 -12.69 -16.84 -12.52
N HIS A 87 -12.22 -15.74 -11.96
CA HIS A 87 -11.02 -15.68 -11.13
C HIS A 87 -11.15 -14.56 -10.09
N VAL A 88 -10.55 -14.75 -8.92
CA VAL A 88 -10.46 -13.74 -7.86
C VAL A 88 -8.99 -13.44 -7.56
N ALA A 89 -8.64 -12.16 -7.51
CA ALA A 89 -7.30 -11.69 -7.18
C ALA A 89 -7.41 -10.60 -6.11
N VAL A 90 -6.50 -10.64 -5.12
CA VAL A 90 -6.55 -9.79 -3.93
C VAL A 90 -5.21 -9.08 -3.74
N SER A 91 -5.23 -7.77 -3.56
CA SER A 91 -4.12 -6.97 -3.04
C SER A 91 -4.49 -6.38 -1.68
N GLY A 92 -3.49 -5.88 -0.95
CA GLY A 92 -3.76 -5.11 0.26
C GLY A 92 -2.52 -4.43 0.82
N GLN A 93 -2.75 -3.68 1.90
CA GLN A 93 -1.70 -2.97 2.62
C GLN A 93 -0.57 -3.93 3.04
N MET A 94 0.65 -3.59 2.66
CA MET A 94 1.84 -4.39 2.96
C MET A 94 2.32 -4.23 4.41
N HIS A 95 3.36 -5.00 4.76
CA HIS A 95 4.11 -4.99 6.03
C HIS A 95 3.37 -5.52 7.26
N GLY A 96 2.12 -5.12 7.48
CA GLY A 96 1.34 -5.49 8.65
C GLY A 96 1.09 -6.99 8.78
N CYS A 97 0.70 -7.42 9.98
CA CYS A 97 0.38 -8.83 10.27
C CYS A 97 -0.92 -8.99 11.06
N VAL A 98 -1.63 -10.07 10.74
CA VAL A 98 -2.77 -10.61 11.48
C VAL A 98 -2.48 -12.07 11.81
N LEU A 99 -2.95 -12.54 12.97
CA LEU A 99 -2.88 -13.91 13.40
C LEU A 99 -4.28 -14.53 13.43
N TRP A 100 -4.38 -15.83 13.20
CA TRP A 100 -5.65 -16.55 13.31
C TRP A 100 -5.46 -18.01 13.71
N LYS A 101 -6.52 -18.59 14.28
CA LYS A 101 -6.56 -20.02 14.59
C LYS A 101 -6.90 -20.81 13.34
N LYS A 102 -6.10 -21.81 12.97
CA LYS A 102 -6.44 -22.72 11.86
C LYS A 102 -7.76 -23.44 12.18
N GLY A 103 -8.66 -23.53 11.20
CA GLY A 103 -9.99 -24.13 11.35
C GLY A 103 -11.03 -23.31 12.12
N ASN A 104 -10.62 -22.34 12.95
CA ASN A 104 -11.51 -21.51 13.78
C ASN A 104 -11.34 -19.99 13.55
N GLY A 105 -10.58 -19.59 12.53
CA GLY A 105 -10.35 -18.17 12.22
C GLY A 105 -11.59 -17.49 11.62
N TRP A 106 -12.47 -18.25 10.98
CA TRP A 106 -13.71 -17.76 10.41
C TRP A 106 -14.76 -18.86 10.32
N ARG A 107 -16.02 -18.45 10.22
CA ARG A 107 -17.15 -19.30 9.86
C ARG A 107 -17.92 -18.69 8.70
N ARG A 108 -18.76 -19.49 8.03
CA ARG A 108 -19.80 -18.99 7.13
C ARG A 108 -21.15 -19.04 7.82
N ASN A 109 -21.89 -17.94 7.79
CA ASN A 109 -23.26 -17.92 8.27
C ASN A 109 -24.23 -18.47 7.21
N ASN A 110 -25.51 -18.62 7.60
CA ASN A 110 -26.56 -19.18 6.74
C ASN A 110 -26.82 -18.37 5.46
N PHE A 111 -26.33 -17.14 5.38
CA PHE A 111 -26.43 -16.27 4.20
C PHE A 111 -25.19 -16.34 3.29
N GLY A 112 -24.27 -17.26 3.58
CA GLY A 112 -23.03 -17.45 2.83
C GLY A 112 -21.98 -16.36 3.06
N ARG A 113 -22.19 -15.50 4.06
CA ARG A 113 -21.25 -14.45 4.49
C ARG A 113 -20.22 -15.04 5.43
N TYR A 114 -18.96 -14.66 5.26
CA TYR A 114 -17.88 -15.00 6.18
C TYR A 114 -17.92 -14.11 7.42
N GLU A 115 -17.73 -14.70 8.60
CA GLU A 115 -17.60 -14.01 9.88
C GLU A 115 -16.28 -14.44 10.50
N THR A 116 -15.40 -13.49 10.77
CA THR A 116 -14.15 -13.73 11.50
C THR A 116 -14.47 -14.11 12.94
N GLU A 117 -13.76 -15.09 13.49
CA GLU A 117 -13.91 -15.56 14.87
C GLU A 117 -12.60 -15.42 15.63
N GLN A 118 -11.74 -16.44 15.66
CA GLN A 118 -10.47 -16.41 16.37
C GLN A 118 -9.37 -15.78 15.50
N VAL A 119 -9.44 -14.46 15.38
CA VAL A 119 -8.45 -13.61 14.70
C VAL A 119 -7.93 -12.55 15.66
N SER A 120 -6.65 -12.20 15.55
CA SER A 120 -6.10 -11.04 16.26
C SER A 120 -6.59 -9.74 15.63
N VAL A 121 -6.26 -8.61 16.26
CA VAL A 121 -6.22 -7.33 15.54
C VAL A 121 -5.20 -7.39 14.40
N LEU A 122 -5.36 -6.54 13.39
CA LEU A 122 -4.32 -6.27 12.41
C LEU A 122 -3.37 -5.23 13.00
N TYR A 123 -2.11 -5.63 13.16
CA TYR A 123 -1.00 -4.71 13.45
C TYR A 123 -0.51 -4.13 12.14
N THR A 124 -0.73 -2.84 11.92
CA THR A 124 -0.50 -2.20 10.61
C THR A 124 0.96 -1.84 10.38
N TRP A 125 1.29 -1.44 9.15
CA TRP A 125 2.61 -0.91 8.76
C TRP A 125 3.02 0.35 9.51
N GLN A 126 2.09 1.06 10.16
CA GLN A 126 2.36 2.26 10.96
C GLN A 126 2.63 1.93 12.44
N ASP A 127 2.54 0.66 12.83
CA ASP A 127 2.69 0.26 14.22
C ASP A 127 4.16 0.41 14.67
N GLY A 128 4.37 1.32 15.61
CA GLY A 128 5.67 1.72 16.13
C GLY A 128 6.10 0.97 17.40
N ARG A 129 5.49 -0.18 17.74
CA ARG A 129 5.83 -0.91 18.97
C ARG A 129 7.29 -1.38 19.04
N CYS A 130 7.89 -1.60 17.88
CA CYS A 130 9.29 -2.01 17.77
C CYS A 130 10.18 -0.77 17.77
N SER A 131 10.75 -0.43 18.92
CA SER A 131 11.72 0.68 19.01
C SER A 131 13.00 0.36 18.23
N GLU A 132 13.82 1.38 17.99
CA GLU A 132 15.14 1.19 17.35
C GLU A 132 16.02 0.24 18.16
N GLU A 133 16.00 0.33 19.50
CA GLU A 133 16.74 -0.57 20.39
C GLU A 133 16.24 -2.00 20.29
N PHE A 134 14.92 -2.19 20.20
CA PHE A 134 14.33 -3.51 20.00
C PHE A 134 14.81 -4.12 18.68
N LEU A 135 14.72 -3.37 17.57
CA LEU A 135 15.16 -3.83 16.24
C LEU A 135 16.67 -4.12 16.22
N ALA A 136 17.48 -3.26 16.86
CA ALA A 136 18.92 -3.45 16.97
C ALA A 136 19.32 -4.66 17.83
N SER A 137 18.44 -5.11 18.73
CA SER A 137 18.64 -6.32 19.54
C SER A 137 18.42 -7.63 18.75
N LEU A 138 17.83 -7.55 17.56
CA LEU A 138 17.53 -8.73 16.76
C LEU A 138 18.72 -9.11 15.84
N PRO A 139 18.89 -10.41 15.51
CA PRO A 139 19.85 -10.83 14.49
C PRO A 139 19.59 -10.09 13.18
N LYS A 140 20.64 -9.59 12.53
CA LYS A 140 20.48 -8.91 11.24
C LYS A 140 19.92 -9.89 10.20
N PRO A 141 18.86 -9.54 9.46
CA PRO A 141 18.37 -10.35 8.35
C PRO A 141 19.44 -10.54 7.29
N ASP A 142 19.49 -11.73 6.69
CA ASP A 142 20.27 -11.98 5.47
C ASP A 142 19.37 -11.62 4.28
N SER A 143 19.14 -10.31 4.12
CA SER A 143 18.28 -9.72 3.09
C SER A 143 18.81 -8.34 2.71
N HIS A 144 18.56 -7.89 1.49
CA HIS A 144 18.87 -6.52 1.06
C HIS A 144 17.87 -5.49 1.60
N LEU A 145 16.69 -5.95 2.04
CA LEU A 145 15.68 -5.11 2.68
C LEU A 145 15.95 -4.99 4.17
N ARG A 146 15.82 -3.76 4.68
CA ARG A 146 15.95 -3.49 6.12
C ARG A 146 14.75 -4.05 6.89
N LEU A 147 15.01 -4.41 8.15
CA LEU A 147 13.94 -4.61 9.13
C LEU A 147 13.49 -3.25 9.66
N SER A 148 12.19 -3.04 9.84
CA SER A 148 11.63 -1.81 10.36
C SER A 148 10.42 -2.08 11.25
N ALA A 149 10.06 -1.10 12.09
CA ALA A 149 8.81 -1.15 12.84
C ALA A 149 7.62 -1.24 11.86
N GLY A 150 6.56 -1.95 12.26
CA GLY A 150 5.42 -2.24 11.41
C GLY A 150 5.60 -3.44 10.46
N HIS A 151 6.82 -3.97 10.30
CA HIS A 151 7.06 -5.23 9.57
C HIS A 151 6.59 -6.43 10.39
N GLY A 152 5.89 -7.38 9.74
CA GLY A 152 5.27 -8.53 10.40
C GLY A 152 6.23 -9.36 11.24
N CYS A 153 7.43 -9.68 10.76
CA CYS A 153 8.39 -10.45 11.57
C CYS A 153 8.86 -9.69 12.82
N ALA A 154 9.08 -8.37 12.71
CA ALA A 154 9.45 -7.54 13.86
C ALA A 154 8.32 -7.51 14.90
N THR A 155 7.09 -7.27 14.45
CA THR A 155 5.89 -7.25 15.30
C THR A 155 5.67 -8.59 15.99
N LEU A 156 5.77 -9.71 15.26
CA LEU A 156 5.59 -11.05 15.82
C LEU A 156 6.69 -11.43 16.83
N LEU A 157 7.95 -11.01 16.59
CA LEU A 157 9.03 -11.16 17.58
C LEU A 157 8.77 -10.34 18.84
N TRP A 158 8.27 -9.11 18.67
CA TRP A 158 7.92 -8.27 19.80
C TRP A 158 6.79 -8.89 20.62
N LEU A 159 5.75 -9.40 19.96
CA LEU A 159 4.64 -10.09 20.61
C LEU A 159 5.10 -11.38 21.28
N ALA A 160 5.98 -12.17 20.67
CA ALA A 160 6.50 -13.39 21.29
C ALA A 160 7.27 -13.11 22.59
N ARG A 161 7.98 -11.98 22.67
CA ARG A 161 8.74 -11.56 23.86
C ARG A 161 7.89 -10.90 24.93
N ASN A 162 6.91 -10.08 24.55
CA ASN A 162 6.15 -9.23 25.48
C ASN A 162 4.73 -9.77 25.77
N LYS A 163 4.19 -10.60 24.89
CA LYS A 163 2.84 -11.18 24.94
C LYS A 163 2.82 -12.65 24.47
N PRO A 164 3.62 -13.54 25.09
CA PRO A 164 3.73 -14.93 24.66
C PRO A 164 2.38 -15.68 24.71
N ASP A 165 1.53 -15.37 25.71
CA ASP A 165 0.21 -16.00 25.86
C ASP A 165 -0.70 -15.70 24.65
N LEU A 166 -0.68 -14.46 24.15
CA LEU A 166 -1.43 -14.07 22.95
C LEU A 166 -0.94 -14.85 21.72
N ILE A 167 0.38 -15.02 21.57
CA ILE A 167 0.95 -15.76 20.43
C ILE A 167 0.54 -17.23 20.48
N ALA A 168 0.48 -17.82 21.68
CA ALA A 168 0.10 -19.22 21.88
C ALA A 168 -1.37 -19.53 21.48
N GLU A 169 -2.22 -18.50 21.36
CA GLU A 169 -3.61 -18.69 20.91
C GLU A 169 -3.72 -19.01 19.42
N TYR A 170 -2.74 -18.66 18.60
CA TYR A 170 -2.83 -18.72 17.14
C TYR A 170 -1.82 -19.68 16.51
N ASP A 171 -2.16 -20.25 15.35
CA ASP A 171 -1.29 -21.19 14.62
C ASP A 171 -0.99 -20.76 13.19
N ALA A 172 -1.49 -19.59 12.78
CA ALA A 172 -1.27 -19.00 11.47
C ALA A 172 -1.11 -17.49 11.60
N ALA A 173 -0.27 -16.91 10.74
CA ALA A 173 -0.16 -15.48 10.56
C ALA A 173 0.01 -15.15 9.08
N GLY A 174 -0.18 -13.88 8.73
CA GLY A 174 -0.05 -13.37 7.36
C GLY A 174 -0.42 -11.90 7.30
N THR A 175 -0.41 -11.30 6.11
CA THR A 175 -1.06 -9.99 5.91
C THR A 175 -2.59 -10.14 5.95
N VAL A 176 -3.33 -9.04 6.02
CA VAL A 176 -4.80 -9.08 6.03
C VAL A 176 -5.38 -9.65 4.73
N GLN A 177 -4.71 -9.43 3.60
CA GLN A 177 -5.07 -10.00 2.31
C GLN A 177 -4.73 -11.49 2.22
N ASP A 178 -3.66 -11.96 2.86
CA ASP A 178 -3.38 -13.40 2.96
C ASP A 178 -4.47 -14.12 3.78
N LEU A 179 -4.93 -13.52 4.89
CA LEU A 179 -6.08 -14.02 5.66
C LEU A 179 -7.35 -14.08 4.79
N VAL A 180 -7.65 -13.03 4.03
CA VAL A 180 -8.83 -13.03 3.15
C VAL A 180 -8.73 -14.10 2.08
N VAL A 181 -7.56 -14.28 1.46
CA VAL A 181 -7.32 -15.34 0.48
C VAL A 181 -7.49 -16.72 1.14
N ALA A 182 -6.91 -16.96 2.31
CA ALA A 182 -7.10 -18.20 3.06
C ALA A 182 -8.58 -18.46 3.35
N MET A 183 -9.32 -17.43 3.74
CA MET A 183 -10.75 -17.49 4.04
C MET A 183 -11.62 -17.84 2.83
N ILE A 184 -11.44 -17.14 1.70
CA ILE A 184 -12.29 -17.34 0.52
C ILE A 184 -11.90 -18.58 -0.29
N ALA A 185 -10.62 -18.98 -0.24
CA ALA A 185 -10.12 -20.18 -0.91
C ALA A 185 -10.15 -21.44 -0.03
N GLY A 186 -10.52 -21.29 1.26
CA GLY A 186 -10.62 -22.41 2.20
C GLY A 186 -9.27 -23.07 2.50
N LEU A 187 -8.20 -22.28 2.60
CA LEU A 187 -6.84 -22.81 2.83
C LEU A 187 -6.67 -23.27 4.28
N GLU A 188 -6.09 -24.45 4.47
CA GLU A 188 -5.70 -24.95 5.79
C GLU A 188 -4.41 -24.29 6.31
N GLN A 189 -3.52 -23.90 5.40
CA GLN A 189 -2.24 -23.26 5.69
C GLN A 189 -2.20 -21.85 5.08
N PRO A 190 -1.60 -20.87 5.79
CA PRO A 190 -1.36 -19.55 5.23
C PRO A 190 -0.39 -19.65 4.05
N VAL A 191 -0.77 -19.06 2.91
CA VAL A 191 0.09 -18.87 1.75
C VAL A 191 0.28 -17.38 1.51
N MET A 192 1.52 -16.96 1.29
CA MET A 192 1.92 -15.56 1.11
C MET A 192 2.72 -15.41 -0.18
N SER A 193 2.51 -14.33 -0.93
CA SER A 193 3.38 -14.04 -2.07
C SER A 193 4.75 -13.52 -1.64
N ALA A 194 5.78 -13.76 -2.45
CA ALA A 194 7.12 -13.18 -2.25
C ALA A 194 7.10 -11.64 -2.13
N GLN A 195 6.10 -10.97 -2.70
CA GLN A 195 5.90 -9.53 -2.56
C GLN A 195 5.56 -9.15 -1.11
N ASN A 196 4.57 -9.81 -0.51
CA ASN A 196 4.19 -9.59 0.89
C ASN A 196 5.31 -10.06 1.85
N ALA A 197 5.94 -11.20 1.55
CA ALA A 197 7.03 -11.75 2.38
C ALA A 197 8.23 -10.80 2.46
N ALA A 198 8.61 -10.18 1.34
CA ALA A 198 9.64 -9.13 1.31
C ALA A 198 9.31 -7.96 2.24
N GLY A 199 8.03 -7.59 2.34
CA GLY A 199 7.55 -6.54 3.24
C GLY A 199 7.49 -6.93 4.73
N TRP A 200 7.65 -8.22 5.08
CA TRP A 200 7.61 -8.71 6.47
C TRP A 200 8.97 -8.72 7.16
N GLY A 201 10.07 -8.61 6.41
CA GLY A 201 11.44 -8.76 6.91
C GLY A 201 11.86 -10.23 7.06
N TYR A 202 13.17 -10.49 7.22
CA TYR A 202 13.75 -11.83 7.28
C TYR A 202 13.41 -12.73 6.08
N PHE A 203 13.28 -12.13 4.90
CA PHE A 203 13.01 -12.84 3.65
C PHE A 203 14.07 -12.45 2.61
N ASP A 204 14.73 -13.45 2.05
CA ASP A 204 15.65 -13.28 0.92
C ASP A 204 14.82 -13.35 -0.37
N THR A 205 14.84 -12.27 -1.15
CA THR A 205 14.04 -12.18 -2.37
C THR A 205 14.69 -12.84 -3.58
N GLU A 206 16.00 -13.09 -3.55
CA GLU A 206 16.72 -13.80 -4.61
C GLU A 206 16.45 -15.30 -4.47
N THR A 207 16.66 -15.88 -3.28
CA THR A 207 16.37 -17.30 -3.02
C THR A 207 14.88 -17.56 -2.81
N ARG A 208 14.10 -16.51 -2.51
CA ARG A 208 12.66 -16.55 -2.20
C ARG A 208 12.33 -17.39 -0.97
N THR A 209 13.17 -17.32 0.05
CA THR A 209 13.03 -18.09 1.29
C THR A 209 13.13 -17.20 2.51
N TRP A 210 12.42 -17.59 3.58
CA TRP A 210 12.64 -17.01 4.90
C TRP A 210 14.07 -17.28 5.40
N ASN A 211 14.67 -16.33 6.12
CA ASN A 211 15.93 -16.52 6.83
C ASN A 211 15.69 -17.34 8.11
N ILE A 212 15.38 -18.63 7.96
CA ILE A 212 14.94 -19.52 9.05
C ILE A 212 15.94 -19.55 10.22
N ASP A 213 17.24 -19.61 9.95
CA ASP A 213 18.26 -19.67 11.00
C ASP A 213 18.30 -18.38 11.83
N ARG A 214 18.18 -17.21 11.18
CA ARG A 214 18.10 -15.90 11.84
C ARG A 214 16.83 -15.75 12.66
N LEU A 215 15.70 -16.19 12.11
CA LEU A 215 14.41 -16.18 12.81
C LEU A 215 14.44 -17.09 14.04
N LYS A 216 15.05 -18.27 13.92
CA LYS A 216 15.25 -19.19 15.05
C LYS A 216 16.15 -18.60 16.13
N GLU A 217 17.25 -17.96 15.75
CA GLU A 217 18.16 -17.22 16.65
C GLU A 217 17.42 -16.10 17.39
N ALA A 218 16.53 -15.39 16.70
CA ALA A 218 15.73 -14.29 17.27
C ALA A 218 14.64 -14.77 18.26
N GLY A 219 14.32 -16.06 18.27
CA GLY A 219 13.21 -16.65 19.03
C GLY A 219 11.86 -16.55 18.32
N PHE A 220 11.83 -16.49 16.98
CA PHE A 220 10.59 -16.41 16.21
C PHE A 220 9.78 -17.73 16.32
N PRO A 221 8.46 -17.66 16.53
CA PRO A 221 7.57 -18.82 16.49
C PRO A 221 7.40 -19.33 15.05
N LEU A 222 8.32 -20.19 14.57
CA LEU A 222 8.40 -20.62 13.16
C LEU A 222 7.11 -21.23 12.60
N HIS A 223 6.23 -21.80 13.45
CA HIS A 223 4.94 -22.35 13.03
C HIS A 223 3.97 -21.28 12.50
N LEU A 224 4.21 -20.00 12.78
CA LEU A 224 3.43 -18.87 12.25
C LEU A 224 3.89 -18.42 10.87
N LEU A 225 5.03 -18.88 10.36
CA LEU A 225 5.50 -18.47 9.03
C LEU A 225 4.58 -19.03 7.93
N PRO A 226 4.09 -18.19 7.02
CA PRO A 226 3.40 -18.63 5.81
C PRO A 226 4.30 -19.44 4.88
N GLU A 227 3.69 -20.34 4.13
CA GLU A 227 4.30 -20.87 2.92
C GLU A 227 4.40 -19.74 1.87
N VAL A 228 5.58 -19.60 1.25
CA VAL A 228 5.79 -18.54 0.26
C VAL A 228 5.62 -19.06 -1.15
N THR A 229 4.89 -18.31 -1.96
CA THR A 229 4.67 -18.56 -3.38
C THR A 229 4.99 -17.31 -4.20
N ILE A 230 4.87 -17.40 -5.53
CA ILE A 230 5.14 -16.29 -6.44
C ILE A 230 3.84 -15.64 -6.94
N ALA A 231 3.93 -14.38 -7.35
CA ALA A 231 2.81 -13.67 -7.97
C ALA A 231 2.35 -14.41 -9.24
N GLY A 232 1.03 -14.51 -9.42
CA GLY A 232 0.42 -15.24 -10.54
C GLY A 232 0.08 -16.70 -10.24
N ASN A 233 0.46 -17.26 -9.09
CA ASN A 233 0.04 -18.60 -8.70
C ASN A 233 -1.39 -18.61 -8.14
N ILE A 234 -2.19 -19.59 -8.57
CA ILE A 234 -3.47 -19.95 -7.94
C ILE A 234 -3.13 -20.76 -6.68
N VAL A 235 -3.59 -20.29 -5.52
CA VAL A 235 -3.30 -20.94 -4.22
C VAL A 235 -4.44 -21.83 -3.74
N GLY A 236 -5.63 -21.65 -4.33
CA GLY A 236 -6.79 -22.47 -4.02
C GLY A 236 -7.98 -22.12 -4.89
N ARG A 237 -9.11 -22.74 -4.57
CA ARG A 237 -10.38 -22.54 -5.26
C ARG A 237 -11.47 -22.34 -4.22
N MET A 238 -12.42 -21.47 -4.53
CA MET A 238 -13.52 -21.20 -3.63
C MET A 238 -14.30 -22.50 -3.34
N PRO A 239 -14.41 -22.94 -2.08
CA PRO A 239 -15.07 -24.21 -1.74
C PRO A 239 -16.60 -24.13 -1.86
N CYS A 240 -17.13 -22.95 -2.15
CA CYS A 240 -18.55 -22.65 -2.20
C CYS A 240 -18.78 -21.32 -2.91
N ALA A 241 -19.99 -21.10 -3.42
CA ALA A 241 -20.35 -19.82 -4.02
C ALA A 241 -20.32 -18.66 -3.00
N TRP A 242 -19.90 -17.46 -3.45
CA TRP A 242 -19.82 -16.24 -2.62
C TRP A 242 -20.52 -15.08 -3.32
N TYR A 243 -21.65 -14.64 -2.79
CA TYR A 243 -22.51 -13.59 -3.39
C TYR A 243 -22.91 -13.84 -4.86
N GLY A 244 -22.85 -15.08 -5.35
CA GLY A 244 -23.14 -15.46 -6.73
C GLY A 244 -21.89 -15.76 -7.57
N ILE A 245 -20.69 -15.49 -7.06
CA ILE A 245 -19.44 -15.99 -7.67
C ILE A 245 -19.47 -17.52 -7.59
N PRO A 246 -19.23 -18.24 -8.70
CA PRO A 246 -19.33 -19.69 -8.73
C PRO A 246 -18.39 -20.39 -7.75
N GLU A 247 -18.85 -21.52 -7.20
CA GLU A 247 -17.97 -22.48 -6.54
C GLU A 247 -16.87 -22.97 -7.49
N GLY A 248 -15.68 -23.27 -6.96
CA GLY A 248 -14.54 -23.74 -7.74
C GLY A 248 -13.76 -22.61 -8.45
N THR A 249 -14.21 -21.36 -8.34
CA THR A 249 -13.51 -20.18 -8.86
C THR A 249 -12.08 -20.12 -8.29
N PRO A 250 -11.03 -20.13 -9.13
CA PRO A 250 -9.66 -19.93 -8.69
C PRO A 250 -9.43 -18.63 -7.92
N VAL A 251 -8.57 -18.72 -6.91
CA VAL A 251 -8.10 -17.59 -6.11
C VAL A 251 -6.58 -17.53 -6.20
N PHE A 252 -6.07 -16.37 -6.64
CA PHE A 252 -4.64 -16.12 -6.72
C PHE A 252 -4.04 -15.82 -5.35
N ALA A 253 -2.72 -16.06 -5.20
CA ALA A 253 -1.94 -15.59 -4.06
C ALA A 253 -2.15 -14.08 -3.87
N ALA A 254 -2.28 -13.64 -2.60
CA ALA A 254 -2.48 -12.22 -2.33
C ALA A 254 -1.20 -11.42 -2.66
N LEU A 255 -1.38 -10.21 -3.20
CA LEU A 255 -0.31 -9.35 -3.67
C LEU A 255 -0.19 -8.07 -2.83
N GLY A 256 0.92 -7.36 -2.98
CA GLY A 256 1.11 -6.04 -2.36
C GLY A 256 0.38 -4.94 -3.15
N ASP A 257 -0.22 -4.00 -2.43
CA ASP A 257 -0.87 -2.81 -3.01
C ASP A 257 0.09 -1.94 -3.83
N LEU A 258 1.34 -1.81 -3.38
CA LEU A 258 2.41 -1.13 -4.11
C LEU A 258 2.56 -1.69 -5.54
N GLN A 259 2.78 -3.00 -5.68
CA GLN A 259 3.01 -3.62 -6.98
C GLN A 259 1.79 -3.48 -7.88
N CYS A 260 0.59 -3.68 -7.34
CA CYS A 260 -0.65 -3.59 -8.10
C CYS A 260 -0.96 -2.14 -8.52
N SER A 261 -0.73 -1.15 -7.65
CA SER A 261 -0.94 0.27 -7.96
C SER A 261 0.03 0.78 -9.03
N VAL A 262 1.29 0.33 -8.99
CA VAL A 262 2.28 0.61 -10.04
C VAL A 262 1.86 -0.08 -11.34
N PHE A 263 1.42 -1.33 -11.29
CA PHE A 263 0.97 -2.08 -12.48
C PHE A 263 -0.21 -1.43 -13.20
N SER A 264 -1.18 -0.86 -12.47
CA SER A 264 -2.30 -0.14 -13.10
C SER A 264 -1.93 1.23 -13.65
N SER A 265 -0.77 1.78 -13.27
CA SER A 265 -0.33 3.12 -13.67
C SER A 265 0.65 3.12 -14.82
N MET A 266 1.57 2.16 -14.88
CA MET A 266 2.59 2.10 -15.93
C MET A 266 1.98 1.65 -17.26
N GLU A 267 2.33 2.33 -18.34
CA GLU A 267 2.02 1.89 -19.71
C GLU A 267 3.26 1.24 -20.35
N THR A 268 4.46 1.67 -19.93
CA THR A 268 5.74 1.16 -20.43
C THR A 268 6.75 0.95 -19.31
N ASP A 269 7.80 0.19 -19.57
CA ASP A 269 8.92 -0.03 -18.63
C ASP A 269 9.75 1.24 -18.38
N HIS A 270 9.55 2.30 -19.18
CA HIS A 270 10.22 3.59 -19.06
C HIS A 270 9.41 4.61 -18.24
N ASP A 271 8.34 4.17 -17.59
CA ASP A 271 7.52 4.99 -16.73
C ASP A 271 7.96 4.87 -15.27
N ALA A 272 8.13 6.01 -14.61
CA ALA A 272 8.12 6.06 -13.15
C ALA A 272 6.73 6.45 -12.64
N VAL A 273 6.34 5.95 -11.49
CA VAL A 273 5.05 6.24 -10.86
C VAL A 273 5.29 7.02 -9.58
N MET A 274 4.77 8.26 -9.53
CA MET A 274 4.74 9.06 -8.31
C MET A 274 3.33 9.04 -7.72
N ASN A 275 3.16 8.37 -6.58
CA ASN A 275 1.90 8.35 -5.86
C ASN A 275 2.01 9.17 -4.57
N LEU A 276 1.30 10.29 -4.49
CA LEU A 276 1.27 11.16 -3.31
C LEU A 276 -0.18 11.34 -2.86
N SER A 277 -0.49 10.67 -1.74
CA SER A 277 -1.79 10.68 -1.07
C SER A 277 -1.59 10.98 0.42
N THR A 278 -1.82 10.04 1.33
CA THR A 278 -1.52 10.25 2.76
C THR A 278 -0.02 10.33 2.99
N SER A 279 0.73 9.37 2.44
CA SER A 279 2.18 9.34 2.31
C SER A 279 2.58 9.61 0.85
N ALA A 280 3.86 9.46 0.52
CA ALA A 280 4.32 9.61 -0.86
C ALA A 280 5.31 8.52 -1.26
N GLN A 281 5.27 8.10 -2.52
CA GLN A 281 6.20 7.13 -3.09
C GLN A 281 6.56 7.52 -4.52
N LEU A 282 7.80 7.26 -4.90
CA LEU A 282 8.27 7.27 -6.28
C LEU A 282 8.88 5.90 -6.59
N SER A 283 8.42 5.28 -7.66
CA SER A 283 8.86 3.94 -8.04
C SER A 283 9.03 3.77 -9.53
N PHE A 284 9.98 2.95 -9.95
CA PHE A 284 10.13 2.55 -11.35
C PHE A 284 10.59 1.10 -11.46
N LEU A 285 10.37 0.51 -12.64
CA LEU A 285 10.68 -0.89 -12.91
C LEU A 285 12.15 -1.07 -13.30
N LEU A 286 12.82 -2.04 -12.68
CA LEU A 286 14.21 -2.36 -12.98
C LEU A 286 14.33 -3.39 -14.12
N PRO A 287 15.46 -3.42 -14.84
CA PRO A 287 15.75 -4.43 -15.87
C PRO A 287 15.60 -5.89 -15.37
N GLU A 288 15.42 -6.83 -16.28
CA GLU A 288 15.20 -8.24 -15.95
C GLU A 288 16.40 -8.93 -15.29
N ASP A 289 17.62 -8.47 -15.58
CA ASP A 289 18.87 -8.97 -15.04
C ASP A 289 19.28 -8.30 -13.72
N PHE A 290 18.49 -7.32 -13.24
CA PHE A 290 18.77 -6.65 -11.99
C PHE A 290 18.73 -7.63 -10.82
N LYS A 291 19.79 -7.57 -10.00
CA LYS A 291 19.85 -8.23 -8.70
C LYS A 291 20.01 -7.18 -7.61
N PRO A 292 19.24 -7.27 -6.52
CA PRO A 292 19.43 -6.35 -5.41
C PRO A 292 20.85 -6.51 -4.82
N PRO A 293 21.41 -5.44 -4.25
CA PRO A 293 22.71 -5.51 -3.60
C PRO A 293 22.68 -6.49 -2.41
N PRO A 294 23.78 -7.22 -2.12
CA PRO A 294 23.78 -8.34 -1.18
C PRO A 294 23.64 -7.94 0.30
N SER A 295 23.69 -6.65 0.63
CA SER A 295 23.60 -6.15 2.01
C SER A 295 22.61 -5.01 2.11
N VAL A 296 21.94 -4.93 3.27
CA VAL A 296 21.10 -3.78 3.65
C VAL A 296 21.87 -2.49 3.42
N SER A 297 21.36 -1.68 2.49
CA SER A 297 21.91 -0.36 2.20
C SER A 297 21.21 0.68 3.08
N THR A 298 21.94 1.69 3.55
CA THR A 298 21.34 2.92 4.10
C THR A 298 20.69 3.78 3.02
N SER A 299 20.57 3.24 1.81
CA SER A 299 19.92 3.85 0.67
C SER A 299 18.47 4.23 1.01
N PRO A 300 18.04 5.43 0.59
CA PRO A 300 16.63 5.82 0.60
C PRO A 300 15.77 5.02 -0.40
N ILE A 301 16.40 4.32 -1.35
CA ILE A 301 15.77 3.48 -2.35
C ILE A 301 15.84 2.02 -1.90
N GLU A 302 14.67 1.39 -1.82
CA GLU A 302 14.50 -0.05 -1.54
C GLU A 302 14.05 -0.79 -2.80
N TYR A 303 14.36 -2.09 -2.88
CA TYR A 303 14.07 -2.91 -4.05
C TYR A 303 13.05 -3.98 -3.70
N PHE A 304 11.82 -3.85 -4.18
CA PHE A 304 10.76 -4.81 -3.87
C PHE A 304 10.52 -5.78 -5.04
N PRO A 305 10.26 -7.06 -4.77
CA PRO A 305 9.85 -8.00 -5.81
C PRO A 305 8.63 -7.49 -6.57
N TYR A 306 8.66 -7.69 -7.88
CA TYR A 306 7.61 -7.35 -8.83
C TYR A 306 7.18 -8.58 -9.63
N PHE A 307 6.30 -8.38 -10.60
CA PHE A 307 5.86 -9.44 -11.51
C PHE A 307 7.01 -9.94 -12.39
N LYS A 308 6.90 -11.19 -12.86
CA LYS A 308 7.87 -11.85 -13.75
C LYS A 308 9.30 -11.91 -13.18
N GLY A 309 9.44 -11.95 -11.85
CA GLY A 309 10.75 -12.04 -11.19
C GLY A 309 11.59 -10.77 -11.24
N ARG A 310 11.02 -9.64 -11.68
CA ARG A 310 11.67 -8.33 -11.71
C ARG A 310 11.56 -7.62 -10.36
N TYR A 311 12.15 -6.44 -10.25
CA TYR A 311 12.12 -5.60 -9.06
C TYR A 311 11.62 -4.18 -9.37
N LEU A 312 10.97 -3.57 -8.39
CA LEU A 312 10.73 -2.12 -8.36
C LEU A 312 11.80 -1.45 -7.51
N ALA A 313 12.41 -0.38 -8.01
CA ALA A 313 13.10 0.59 -7.18
C ALA A 313 12.05 1.52 -6.55
N VAL A 314 12.11 1.75 -5.24
CA VAL A 314 11.08 2.49 -4.51
C VAL A 314 11.71 3.43 -3.50
N ALA A 315 11.42 4.73 -3.64
CA ALA A 315 11.60 5.73 -2.59
C ALA A 315 10.24 5.97 -1.93
N ALA A 316 10.09 5.57 -0.66
CA ALA A 316 8.84 5.68 0.09
C ALA A 316 8.98 6.66 1.26
N SER A 317 8.41 7.84 1.10
CA SER A 317 8.32 8.89 2.12
C SER A 317 7.15 8.63 3.07
N LEU A 318 7.37 8.78 4.38
CA LEU A 318 6.27 8.80 5.38
C LEU A 318 5.45 10.09 5.31
N ASN A 319 5.95 11.09 4.58
CA ASN A 319 5.45 12.45 4.55
C ASN A 319 4.83 12.76 3.18
N GLY A 320 3.51 12.99 3.18
CA GLY A 320 2.72 13.34 2.01
C GLY A 320 1.60 14.31 2.39
N GLY A 321 0.36 13.98 2.02
CA GLY A 321 -0.82 14.75 2.40
C GLY A 321 -1.09 14.79 3.92
N ASN A 322 -0.56 13.84 4.70
CA ASN A 322 -0.63 13.89 6.17
C ASN A 322 0.06 15.13 6.75
N VAL A 323 1.19 15.56 6.19
CA VAL A 323 1.90 16.77 6.63
C VAL A 323 1.10 18.02 6.29
N LEU A 324 0.52 18.07 5.10
CA LEU A 324 -0.37 19.17 4.70
C LEU A 324 -1.61 19.24 5.61
N ALA A 325 -2.19 18.10 5.96
CA ALA A 325 -3.32 18.04 6.90
C ALA A 325 -2.92 18.50 8.30
N ALA A 326 -1.72 18.12 8.78
CA ALA A 326 -1.19 18.61 10.05
C ALA A 326 -0.99 20.14 10.04
N PHE A 327 -0.46 20.68 8.94
CA PHE A 327 -0.30 22.13 8.75
C PHE A 327 -1.65 22.86 8.76
N VAL A 328 -2.67 22.33 8.08
CA VAL A 328 -4.02 22.91 8.07
C VAL A 328 -4.67 22.86 9.46
N LYS A 329 -4.54 21.75 10.18
CA LYS A 329 -5.02 21.64 11.57
C LYS A 329 -4.34 22.62 12.51
N MET A 330 -3.03 22.82 12.35
CA MET A 330 -2.29 23.83 13.10
C MET A 330 -2.83 25.24 12.85
N LEU A 331 -3.05 25.61 11.58
CA LEU A 331 -3.63 26.91 11.23
C LEU A 331 -5.05 27.06 11.80
N GLN A 332 -5.86 26.01 11.75
CA GLN A 332 -7.20 26.02 12.32
C GLN A 332 -7.15 26.28 13.83
N GLN A 333 -6.29 25.55 14.54
CA GLN A 333 -6.09 25.69 15.98
C GLN A 333 -5.68 27.12 16.35
N TRP A 334 -4.69 27.70 15.64
CA TRP A 334 -4.27 29.08 15.89
C TRP A 334 -5.37 30.09 15.62
N THR A 335 -6.14 29.94 14.54
CA THR A 335 -7.27 30.84 14.28
C THR A 335 -8.31 30.76 15.38
N HIS A 336 -8.58 29.57 15.91
CA HIS A 336 -9.51 29.37 17.01
C HIS A 336 -9.01 30.03 18.31
N GLU A 337 -7.73 29.90 18.64
CA GLU A 337 -7.09 30.55 19.79
C GLU A 337 -7.15 32.08 19.70
N LEU A 338 -7.15 32.63 18.48
CA LEU A 338 -7.36 34.06 18.21
C LEU A 338 -8.84 34.48 18.18
N GLY A 339 -9.77 33.57 18.48
CA GLY A 339 -11.21 33.83 18.52
C GLY A 339 -11.92 33.75 17.15
N LEU A 340 -11.27 33.18 16.13
CA LEU A 340 -11.81 33.04 14.77
C LEU A 340 -12.03 31.55 14.43
N GLY A 341 -13.28 31.13 14.29
CA GLY A 341 -13.62 29.80 13.82
C GLY A 341 -13.51 29.68 12.30
N VAL A 342 -12.35 29.23 11.78
CA VAL A 342 -12.17 28.99 10.34
C VAL A 342 -12.33 27.50 10.02
N PRO A 343 -13.24 27.11 9.11
CA PRO A 343 -13.37 25.72 8.67
C PRO A 343 -12.10 25.23 7.94
N GLU A 344 -11.69 23.98 8.13
CA GLU A 344 -10.51 23.39 7.46
C GLU A 344 -10.61 23.54 5.93
N THR A 345 -11.80 23.37 5.35
CA THR A 345 -12.04 23.52 3.90
C THR A 345 -11.64 24.90 3.39
N LYS A 346 -11.91 25.96 4.16
CA LYS A 346 -11.52 27.33 3.83
C LYS A 346 -10.02 27.54 3.94
N ILE A 347 -9.37 26.90 4.91
CA ILE A 347 -7.91 26.96 5.05
C ILE A 347 -7.25 26.27 3.84
N TRP A 348 -7.70 25.07 3.47
CA TRP A 348 -7.24 24.34 2.28
C TRP A 348 -7.35 25.17 1.00
N GLU A 349 -8.52 25.78 0.77
CA GLU A 349 -8.76 26.68 -0.37
C GLU A 349 -7.74 27.84 -0.38
N ARG A 350 -7.52 28.48 0.77
CA ARG A 350 -6.66 29.67 0.86
C ARG A 350 -5.18 29.35 0.75
N ILE A 351 -4.67 28.31 1.41
CA ILE A 351 -3.24 27.96 1.30
C ILE A 351 -2.88 27.55 -0.12
N THR A 352 -3.79 26.87 -0.81
CA THR A 352 -3.58 26.43 -2.20
C THR A 352 -3.62 27.62 -3.15
N ALA A 353 -4.59 28.52 -2.99
CA ALA A 353 -4.68 29.72 -3.83
C ALA A 353 -3.49 30.67 -3.62
N LEU A 354 -3.11 30.94 -2.37
CA LEU A 354 -1.98 31.83 -2.07
C LEU A 354 -0.64 31.24 -2.53
N ALA A 355 -0.47 29.92 -2.47
CA ALA A 355 0.75 29.26 -2.94
C ALA A 355 0.88 29.23 -4.48
N GLN A 356 -0.18 29.53 -5.23
CA GLN A 356 -0.14 29.69 -6.68
C GLN A 356 0.27 31.09 -7.12
N ASP A 357 0.12 32.09 -6.25
CA ASP A 357 0.48 33.48 -6.53
C ASP A 357 1.99 33.59 -6.80
N ASP A 358 2.37 34.29 -7.86
CA ASP A 358 3.77 34.50 -8.24
C ASP A 358 4.56 35.17 -7.12
N CYS A 359 3.93 36.04 -6.31
CA CYS A 359 4.58 36.67 -5.15
C CYS A 359 5.01 35.64 -4.09
N SER A 360 4.40 34.46 -4.09
CA SER A 360 4.75 33.34 -3.20
C SER A 360 5.90 32.49 -3.71
N THR A 361 6.32 32.67 -4.97
CA THR A 361 7.47 31.95 -5.56
C THR A 361 8.81 32.57 -5.17
N GLU A 362 8.84 33.86 -4.85
CA GLU A 362 10.01 34.60 -4.39
C GLU A 362 10.27 34.35 -2.89
N THR A 363 10.75 33.14 -2.57
CA THR A 363 11.13 32.75 -1.21
C THR A 363 12.31 31.76 -1.18
N GLU A 364 13.31 32.08 -0.35
CA GLU A 364 14.44 31.19 -0.06
C GLU A 364 14.16 30.22 1.09
N MET A 365 12.98 30.31 1.73
CA MET A 365 12.57 29.46 2.85
C MET A 365 12.58 27.98 2.45
N ASP A 366 13.43 27.19 3.09
CA ASP A 366 13.51 25.75 2.88
C ASP A 366 12.73 25.02 3.98
N ILE A 367 11.74 24.21 3.58
CA ILE A 367 10.97 23.37 4.51
C ILE A 367 11.29 21.92 4.19
N CYS A 368 11.92 21.22 5.13
CA CYS A 368 12.07 19.79 5.14
C CYS A 368 10.89 19.18 5.91
N PRO A 369 9.89 18.59 5.25
CA PRO A 369 8.59 18.26 5.85
C PRO A 369 8.57 16.89 6.55
N THR A 370 9.64 16.50 7.23
CA THR A 370 9.80 15.17 7.86
C THR A 370 9.12 15.08 9.23
N LEU A 371 7.85 15.53 9.30
CA LEU A 371 7.08 15.58 10.55
C LEU A 371 6.93 14.19 11.20
N TYR A 372 6.82 13.15 10.38
CA TYR A 372 6.70 11.76 10.81
C TYR A 372 8.01 10.98 10.70
N GLY A 373 9.15 11.66 10.58
CA GLY A 373 10.45 11.06 10.31
C GLY A 373 10.56 10.49 8.89
N GLU A 374 11.66 9.79 8.60
CA GLU A 374 11.85 9.04 7.35
C GLU A 374 12.48 7.68 7.62
N ARG A 375 12.09 6.68 6.84
CA ARG A 375 12.54 5.29 7.05
C ARG A 375 14.06 5.11 6.90
N HIS A 376 14.69 5.96 6.10
CA HIS A 376 16.12 5.89 5.76
C HIS A 376 16.99 6.81 6.61
N LEU A 377 16.39 7.69 7.41
CA LEU A 377 17.11 8.57 8.32
C LEU A 377 17.06 7.98 9.72
N PHE A 378 18.22 7.76 10.32
CA PHE A 378 18.33 7.27 11.70
C PHE A 378 18.26 8.42 12.70
N GLY A 379 17.60 8.18 13.84
CA GLY A 379 17.46 9.13 14.94
C GLY A 379 16.24 10.04 14.83
N GLU A 380 16.03 10.87 15.86
CA GLU A 380 14.86 11.76 16.00
C GLU A 380 14.91 13.00 15.09
N GLN A 381 15.20 12.84 13.81
CA GLN A 381 15.04 13.94 12.86
C GLN A 381 13.54 14.24 12.69
N ARG A 382 13.20 15.51 12.87
CA ARG A 382 11.86 16.08 12.69
C ARG A 382 11.91 17.14 11.61
N ALA A 383 10.74 17.61 11.21
CA ALA A 383 10.63 18.68 10.22
C ALA A 383 11.50 19.90 10.60
N VAL A 384 12.16 20.50 9.61
CA VAL A 384 13.03 21.67 9.79
C VAL A 384 12.60 22.76 8.83
N VAL A 385 12.58 24.01 9.30
CA VAL A 385 12.43 25.20 8.47
C VAL A 385 13.72 26.01 8.54
N ARG A 386 14.30 26.36 7.38
CA ARG A 386 15.53 27.15 7.24
C ARG A 386 15.28 28.41 6.42
N ASN A 387 16.23 29.34 6.47
CA ASN A 387 16.25 30.57 5.70
C ASN A 387 14.96 31.40 5.88
N ILE A 388 14.56 31.59 7.15
CA ILE A 388 13.41 32.43 7.50
C ILE A 388 13.88 33.88 7.61
N ASP A 389 13.24 34.76 6.86
CA ASP A 389 13.34 36.21 6.99
C ASP A 389 11.95 36.84 7.24
N PRO A 390 11.88 38.11 7.71
CA PRO A 390 10.60 38.78 8.00
C PRO A 390 9.61 38.88 6.83
N TYR A 391 10.08 38.76 5.59
CA TYR A 391 9.27 38.84 4.35
C TYR A 391 8.85 37.46 3.81
N SER A 392 9.39 36.38 4.38
CA SER A 392 9.12 35.00 3.99
C SER A 392 7.93 34.36 4.74
N LEU A 393 7.48 34.97 5.84
CA LEU A 393 6.47 34.40 6.76
C LEU A 393 5.01 34.55 6.31
N GLY A 394 4.76 35.10 5.12
CA GLY A 394 3.42 35.16 4.54
C GLY A 394 2.86 33.75 4.27
N LEU A 395 1.57 33.55 4.52
CA LEU A 395 0.92 32.24 4.39
C LEU A 395 1.13 31.60 3.01
N GLY A 396 1.16 32.41 1.94
CA GLY A 396 1.45 31.94 0.58
C GLY A 396 2.87 31.38 0.42
N LYS A 397 3.89 32.11 0.87
CA LYS A 397 5.31 31.69 0.81
C LYS A 397 5.60 30.47 1.68
N VAL A 398 5.04 30.42 2.89
CA VAL A 398 5.15 29.24 3.77
C VAL A 398 4.49 28.02 3.11
N SER A 399 3.27 28.18 2.60
CA SER A 399 2.55 27.09 1.94
C SER A 399 3.29 26.61 0.69
N ARG A 400 3.77 27.52 -0.17
CA ARG A 400 4.58 27.20 -1.35
C ARG A 400 5.85 26.43 -0.97
N SER A 401 6.56 26.89 0.05
CA SER A 401 7.78 26.24 0.55
C SER A 401 7.50 24.84 1.09
N LEU A 402 6.34 24.62 1.73
CA LEU A 402 5.92 23.31 2.22
C LEU A 402 5.58 22.35 1.07
N PHE A 403 4.83 22.82 0.06
CA PHE A 403 4.54 22.02 -1.15
C PHE A 403 5.83 21.66 -1.90
N ARG A 404 6.74 22.62 -2.09
CA ARG A 404 8.09 22.40 -2.64
C ARG A 404 8.85 21.35 -1.83
N GLY A 405 8.86 21.50 -0.51
CA GLY A 405 9.54 20.61 0.42
C GLY A 405 9.11 19.15 0.31
N LEU A 406 7.82 18.87 0.06
CA LEU A 406 7.32 17.49 -0.10
C LEU A 406 7.92 16.81 -1.34
N ILE A 407 7.99 17.54 -2.45
CA ILE A 407 8.62 17.05 -3.69
C ILE A 407 10.14 16.96 -3.50
N SER A 408 10.76 17.96 -2.86
CA SER A 408 12.20 17.98 -2.58
C SER A 408 12.62 16.79 -1.72
N ASN A 409 11.80 16.38 -0.76
CA ASN A 409 12.05 15.20 0.07
C ASN A 409 12.06 13.91 -0.75
N LEU A 410 11.14 13.74 -1.70
CA LEU A 410 11.19 12.58 -2.61
C LEU A 410 12.40 12.66 -3.55
N ARG A 411 12.73 13.85 -4.05
CA ARG A 411 13.87 14.06 -4.94
C ARG A 411 15.21 13.81 -4.23
N SER A 412 15.33 14.12 -2.94
CA SER A 412 16.53 13.78 -2.18
C SER A 412 16.68 12.27 -1.98
N MET A 413 15.55 11.54 -1.91
CA MET A 413 15.53 10.08 -1.84
C MET A 413 15.83 9.42 -3.18
N MET A 414 15.21 9.88 -4.26
CA MET A 414 15.40 9.36 -5.61
C MET A 414 15.58 10.53 -6.59
N PRO A 415 16.83 11.00 -6.77
CA PRO A 415 17.13 12.11 -7.65
C PRO A 415 16.77 11.83 -9.10
N ARG A 416 16.57 12.90 -9.88
CA ARG A 416 16.34 12.85 -11.33
C ARG A 416 17.36 11.99 -12.06
N ASP A 417 18.64 12.10 -11.71
CA ASP A 417 19.70 11.38 -12.42
C ASP A 417 19.53 9.86 -12.28
N VAL A 418 19.03 9.37 -11.13
CA VAL A 418 18.70 7.95 -10.94
C VAL A 418 17.61 7.48 -11.92
N LEU A 419 16.60 8.33 -12.17
CA LEU A 419 15.55 8.02 -13.14
C LEU A 419 16.09 8.02 -14.57
N VAL A 420 16.88 9.04 -14.94
CA VAL A 420 17.43 9.17 -16.29
C VAL A 420 18.43 8.04 -16.60
N ASP A 421 19.29 7.70 -15.65
CA ASP A 421 20.25 6.59 -15.77
C ASP A 421 19.53 5.23 -15.90
N ALA A 422 18.36 5.09 -15.26
CA ALA A 422 17.49 3.93 -15.42
C ALA A 422 16.67 3.94 -16.73
N GLY A 423 16.84 4.97 -17.58
CA GLY A 423 16.14 5.11 -18.86
C GLY A 423 14.68 5.52 -18.71
N ILE A 424 14.28 6.15 -17.60
CA ILE A 424 12.93 6.67 -17.40
C ILE A 424 12.70 7.90 -18.27
N GLN A 425 11.58 7.91 -18.98
CA GLN A 425 11.23 8.96 -19.94
C GLN A 425 10.14 9.90 -19.44
N ARG A 426 9.32 9.46 -18.48
CA ARG A 426 8.23 10.26 -17.89
C ARG A 426 7.83 9.77 -16.51
N ILE A 427 7.13 10.63 -15.78
CA ILE A 427 6.52 10.32 -14.49
C ILE A 427 5.00 10.28 -14.64
N ILE A 428 4.39 9.17 -14.24
CA ILE A 428 2.94 9.04 -14.06
C ILE A 428 2.61 9.54 -12.65
N GLY A 429 1.97 10.72 -12.56
CA GLY A 429 1.54 11.32 -11.30
C GLY A 429 0.17 10.81 -10.86
N SER A 430 0.10 10.21 -9.68
CA SER A 430 -1.13 9.69 -9.07
C SER A 430 -1.26 10.08 -7.58
N GLY A 431 -2.39 9.71 -6.98
CA GLY A 431 -2.69 10.03 -5.58
C GLY A 431 -3.51 11.31 -5.45
N THR A 432 -4.41 11.34 -4.46
CA THR A 432 -5.41 12.41 -4.36
C THR A 432 -4.82 13.76 -3.98
N ALA A 433 -3.72 13.77 -3.21
CA ALA A 433 -3.06 15.01 -2.82
C ALA A 433 -2.32 15.66 -4.01
N LEU A 434 -1.66 14.88 -4.86
CA LEU A 434 -0.99 15.40 -6.06
C LEU A 434 -1.98 15.77 -7.17
N THR A 435 -2.92 14.89 -7.50
CA THR A 435 -3.83 15.11 -8.65
C THR A 435 -4.80 16.27 -8.44
N ARG A 436 -5.09 16.65 -7.20
CA ARG A 436 -5.98 17.79 -6.87
C ARG A 436 -5.24 19.09 -6.57
N ASN A 437 -3.91 19.09 -6.58
CA ASN A 437 -3.12 20.25 -6.15
C ASN A 437 -2.16 20.71 -7.27
N PRO A 438 -2.49 21.77 -8.01
CA PRO A 438 -1.65 22.26 -9.11
C PRO A 438 -0.30 22.82 -8.63
N VAL A 439 -0.18 23.21 -7.35
CA VAL A 439 1.09 23.68 -6.78
C VAL A 439 2.09 22.52 -6.68
N LEU A 440 1.62 21.36 -6.18
CA LEU A 440 2.42 20.13 -6.14
C LEU A 440 2.77 19.62 -7.55
N GLN A 441 1.84 19.74 -8.50
CA GLN A 441 2.08 19.38 -9.90
C GLN A 441 3.22 20.22 -10.51
N LYS A 442 3.12 21.55 -10.39
CA LYS A 442 4.16 22.47 -10.85
C LYS A 442 5.52 22.21 -10.18
N GLU A 443 5.53 21.92 -8.88
CA GLU A 443 6.76 21.56 -8.15
C GLU A 443 7.36 20.24 -8.63
N LEU A 444 6.53 19.21 -8.86
CA LEU A 444 6.98 17.94 -9.43
C LEU A 444 7.62 18.13 -10.81
N GLU A 445 6.91 18.81 -11.73
CA GLU A 445 7.39 19.09 -13.08
C GLU A 445 8.71 19.89 -13.06
N THR A 446 8.77 20.95 -12.25
CA THR A 446 9.95 21.82 -12.16
C THR A 446 11.15 21.11 -11.56
N GLN A 447 10.95 20.32 -10.51
CA GLN A 447 12.06 19.69 -9.80
C GLN A 447 12.61 18.45 -10.50
N TYR A 448 11.77 17.67 -11.17
CA TYR A 448 12.22 16.48 -11.88
C TYR A 448 12.60 16.74 -13.33
N ASP A 449 12.11 17.81 -13.95
CA ASP A 449 12.43 18.17 -15.34
C ASP A 449 12.33 16.96 -16.28
N LEU A 450 11.20 16.26 -16.16
CA LEU A 450 10.77 15.12 -16.95
C LEU A 450 9.29 15.34 -17.29
N PRO A 451 8.81 14.86 -18.45
CA PRO A 451 7.39 14.86 -18.76
C PRO A 451 6.58 14.20 -17.64
N VAL A 452 5.50 14.85 -17.19
CA VAL A 452 4.60 14.31 -16.18
C VAL A 452 3.22 14.13 -16.79
N VAL A 453 2.63 12.94 -16.59
CA VAL A 453 1.26 12.64 -17.00
C VAL A 453 0.44 12.41 -15.75
N TYR A 454 -0.63 13.18 -15.59
CA TYR A 454 -1.60 12.99 -14.52
C TYR A 454 -2.76 12.13 -15.05
N GLY A 455 -2.90 10.92 -14.51
CA GLY A 455 -3.85 9.92 -15.00
C GLY A 455 -4.87 9.49 -13.94
N THR A 456 -5.89 8.75 -14.39
CA THR A 456 -6.88 8.13 -13.50
C THR A 456 -6.28 6.96 -12.72
N GLY A 457 -5.63 7.31 -11.61
CA GLY A 457 -5.49 6.52 -10.39
C GLY A 457 -4.67 5.23 -10.45
N ALA A 458 -3.60 5.18 -9.66
CA ALA A 458 -2.91 3.96 -9.23
C ALA A 458 -3.85 3.08 -8.36
N ASP A 459 -4.92 2.57 -8.97
CA ASP A 459 -5.92 1.76 -8.27
C ASP A 459 -5.44 0.31 -8.20
N ALA A 460 -5.08 -0.12 -7.00
CA ALA A 460 -4.55 -1.46 -6.77
C ALA A 460 -5.60 -2.56 -7.01
N ALA A 461 -6.91 -2.30 -6.87
CA ALA A 461 -7.95 -3.30 -7.15
C ALA A 461 -7.99 -3.60 -8.66
N VAL A 462 -7.90 -2.55 -9.48
CA VAL A 462 -7.79 -2.70 -10.94
C VAL A 462 -6.46 -3.35 -11.30
N GLY A 463 -5.38 -2.90 -10.66
CA GLY A 463 -4.03 -3.43 -10.83
C GLY A 463 -3.95 -4.93 -10.61
N VAL A 464 -4.48 -5.44 -9.50
CA VAL A 464 -4.44 -6.86 -9.17
C VAL A 464 -5.27 -7.70 -10.14
N ALA A 465 -6.43 -7.21 -10.57
CA ALA A 465 -7.25 -7.89 -11.58
C ALA A 465 -6.56 -7.94 -12.94
N LEU A 466 -5.89 -6.86 -13.36
CA LEU A 466 -5.15 -6.82 -14.62
C LEU A 466 -3.87 -7.66 -14.57
N ALA A 467 -3.18 -7.66 -13.43
CA ALA A 467 -1.90 -8.35 -13.26
C ALA A 467 -2.03 -9.86 -13.36
N VAL A 468 -3.20 -10.43 -13.03
CA VAL A 468 -3.45 -11.87 -13.16
C VAL A 468 -3.91 -12.32 -14.55
N LEU A 469 -4.32 -11.39 -15.43
CA LEU A 469 -4.80 -11.73 -16.78
C LEU A 469 -3.81 -12.56 -17.61
N PRO A 470 -2.49 -12.32 -17.57
CA PRO A 470 -1.52 -13.14 -18.33
C PRO A 470 -1.41 -14.59 -17.85
N TYR A 471 -2.03 -14.96 -16.72
CA TYR A 471 -2.00 -16.31 -16.13
C TYR A 471 -3.32 -17.07 -16.30
N LEU A 472 -4.29 -16.48 -17.02
CA LEU A 472 -5.57 -17.10 -17.38
C LEU A 472 -5.45 -17.83 -18.71
#